data_AF-A0A9E6CNU8-F1
#
_entry.id   AF-A0A9E6CNU8-F1
#
_cell.length_a   1.000
_cell.length_b   1.000
_cell.length_c   1.000
_cell.angle_alpha   90.00
_cell.angle_beta   90.00
_cell.angle_gamma   90.00
#
_symmetry.space_group_name_H-M   'P 1'
#
loop_
_entity.id
_entity.type
_entity.pdbx_description
1 polymer ?
#
loop_
_entity_poly.entity_id
_entity_poly.type
_entity_poly.pdbx_seq_one_letter_code
_entity_poly.pdbx_strand_id
1 'polypeptide(L)' 'MAVPKRKTSKSKRNKRRTHQRVVRTNLSACPQCGEAVLSHHACS' A
#
# COMPACT_ATOMS: atom_id res chain seq x y z
N MET A 1 -29.21 16.57 -9.11
CA MET A 1 -28.04 15.68 -8.95
C MET A 1 -26.77 16.52 -8.93
N ALA A 2 -25.86 16.28 -7.99
CA ALA A 2 -24.59 17.02 -7.96
C ALA A 2 -23.62 16.42 -8.99
N VAL A 3 -23.24 17.22 -9.99
CA VAL A 3 -22.27 16.84 -11.02
C VAL A 3 -21.07 17.79 -10.99
N PRO A 4 -19.85 17.31 -11.27
CA PRO A 4 -18.69 18.17 -11.34
C PRO A 4 -18.83 19.17 -12.49
N LYS A 5 -18.75 20.47 -12.18
CA LYS A 5 -18.84 21.55 -13.19
C LYS A 5 -17.69 21.55 -14.20
N ARG A 6 -16.51 21.04 -13.81
CA ARG A 6 -15.29 21.00 -14.64
C ARG A 6 -14.47 19.74 -14.39
N LYS A 7 -13.67 19.35 -15.39
CA LYS A 7 -12.67 18.29 -15.26
C LYS A 7 -11.59 18.67 -14.25
N THR A 8 -11.25 17.77 -13.34
CA THR A 8 -10.10 17.95 -12.44
C THR A 8 -8.79 17.85 -13.23
N SER A 9 -7.88 18.81 -13.07
CA SER A 9 -6.58 18.78 -13.74
C SER A 9 -5.75 17.56 -13.35
N LYS A 10 -4.84 17.12 -14.23
CA LYS A 10 -3.92 15.99 -13.96
C LYS A 10 -3.13 16.22 -12.66
N SER A 11 -2.67 17.46 -12.43
CA SER A 11 -1.96 17.85 -11.20
C SER A 11 -2.85 17.69 -9.95
N LYS A 12 -4.07 18.24 -9.94
CA LYS A 12 -4.99 18.10 -8.78
C LYS A 12 -5.37 16.64 -8.50
N ARG A 13 -5.61 15.85 -9.55
CA ARG A 13 -5.88 14.40 -9.42
C ARG A 13 -4.69 13.68 -8.78
N ASN A 14 -3.47 13.93 -9.27
CA ASN A 14 -2.27 13.25 -8.79
C ASN A 14 -1.95 13.67 -7.34
N LYS A 15 -2.09 14.96 -7.00
CA LYS A 15 -1.96 15.46 -5.62
C LYS A 15 -2.94 14.79 -4.65
N ARG A 16 -4.17 14.50 -5.08
CA ARG A 16 -5.13 13.76 -4.25
C ARG A 16 -4.72 12.29 -4.03
N ARG A 17 -3.98 11.68 -4.97
CA ARG A 17 -3.57 10.27 -4.90
C ARG A 17 -2.25 10.05 -4.14
N THR A 18 -1.61 11.08 -3.61
CA THR A 18 -0.31 10.97 -2.91
C THR A 18 -0.36 10.05 -1.68
N HIS A 19 -1.51 9.95 -1.03
CA HIS A 19 -1.70 9.11 0.15
C HIS A 19 -2.13 7.68 -0.20
N GLN A 20 -2.44 7.39 -1.47
CA GLN A 20 -2.87 6.07 -1.94
C GLN A 20 -1.67 5.16 -2.24
N ARG A 21 -0.77 5.02 -1.26
CA ARG A 21 0.39 4.12 -1.36
C ARG A 21 0.11 2.83 -0.60
N VAL A 22 0.56 1.71 -1.15
CA VAL A 22 0.55 0.42 -0.45
C VAL A 22 1.71 0.40 0.54
N VAL A 23 1.44 -0.01 1.78
CA VAL A 23 2.48 -0.21 2.80
C VAL A 23 3.13 -1.57 2.55
N ARG A 24 4.46 -1.61 2.54
CA ARG A 24 5.20 -2.87 2.42
C ARG A 24 5.06 -3.66 3.72
N THR A 25 4.87 -4.97 3.60
CA THR A 25 4.87 -5.88 4.74
C THR A 25 6.29 -6.04 5.27
N ASN A 26 6.45 -5.99 6.59
CA ASN A 26 7.71 -6.30 7.24
C ASN A 26 7.82 -7.83 7.34
N LEU A 27 8.74 -8.40 6.56
CA LEU A 27 9.06 -9.82 6.59
C LEU A 27 10.36 -10.01 7.37
N SER A 28 10.37 -10.99 8.27
CA SER A 28 11.54 -11.42 9.02
C SER A 28 11.99 -12.80 8.54
N ALA A 29 13.30 -13.05 8.53
CA ALA A 29 13.82 -14.38 8.27
C ALA A 29 13.52 -15.31 9.45
N CYS A 30 12.98 -16.50 9.19
CA CYS A 30 12.80 -17.50 10.23
C CYS A 30 14.16 -18.14 10.58
N PRO A 31 14.51 -18.27 11.88
CA PRO A 31 15.79 -18.84 12.31
C PRO A 31 15.96 -20.34 12.00
N GLN A 32 14.88 -21.08 11.72
CA GLN A 32 14.94 -22.52 11.40
C GLN A 32 14.87 -22.82 9.90
N CYS A 33 13.90 -22.22 9.20
CA CYS A 33 13.63 -22.49 7.77
C CYS A 33 14.37 -21.50 6.84
N GLY A 34 14.82 -20.34 7.35
CA GLY A 34 15.45 -19.29 6.53
C GLY A 34 14.47 -18.51 5.63
N GLU A 35 13.20 -18.92 5.60
CA GLU A 35 12.16 -18.30 4.78
C GLU A 35 11.69 -16.95 5.33
N ALA A 36 11.11 -16.12 4.46
CA ALA A 36 10.58 -14.82 4.80
C ALA A 36 9.17 -14.96 5.38
N VAL A 37 9.06 -14.78 6.69
CA VAL A 37 7.81 -14.97 7.45
C VAL A 37 7.32 -13.62 7.98
N LEU A 38 6.00 -13.45 8.07
CA LEU A 38 5.38 -12.33 8.75
C LEU A 38 5.58 -12.46 10.27
N SER A 39 5.87 -11.35 10.94
CA SER A 39 5.99 -11.34 12.40
C SER A 39 4.68 -11.82 13.06
N HIS A 40 4.78 -12.72 14.04
CA HIS A 40 3.65 -13.38 14.73
C HIS A 40 2.80 -14.35 13.88
N HIS A 41 3.33 -14.83 12.76
CA HIS A 41 2.75 -15.95 12.01
C HIS A 41 3.63 -17.19 12.12
N ALA A 42 3.04 -18.38 12.00
CA ALA A 42 3.80 -19.63 11.91
C ALA A 42 4.63 -19.66 10.60
N CYS A 43 5.85 -20.22 10.63
CA CYS A 43 6.56 -20.56 9.37
C CYS A 43 5.67 -21.57 8.63
N SER A 44 5.42 -21.30 7.35
CA SER A 44 4.73 -22.24 6.45
C SER A 44 5.61 -23.44 6.14
#